data_AF-A0A834BIT1-F1
#
_entry.id   AF-A0A834BIT1-F1
#
_cell.length_a   1.000
_cell.length_b   1.000
_cell.length_c   1.000
_cell.angle_alpha   90.00
_cell.angle_beta   90.00
_cell.angle_gamma   90.00
#
_symmetry.space_group_name_H-M   'P 1'
#
loop_
_entity.id
_entity.type
_entity.pdbx_description
1 polymer ?
#
loop_
_entity_poly.entity_id
_entity_poly.type
_entity_poly.pdbx_seq_one_letter_code
_entity_poly.pdbx_strand_id
1 'polypeptide(L)'
;MTKKTYVESVLEGIKQSKQDLDIDVRYLISVDRRGGPSVAKETVKLAEEFFLSTEDTVLGLDLSGDPTAGQAKDFLEPLLEAKKAGLKLALHLSEIPNPQKETQVLLDLLPDRIGHGTFLNNSEGGSLDLVDFVRQHQIPLGKA
;
A
#
# COMPACT_ATOMS: atom_id res chain seq x y z
N MET A 1 -21.38 -0.80 11.54
CA MET A 1 -20.08 -1.44 11.84
C MET A 1 -19.01 -0.37 11.76
N THR A 2 -18.08 -0.31 12.72
CA THR A 2 -16.96 0.66 12.68
C THR A 2 -15.81 0.08 11.84
N LYS A 3 -14.84 0.91 11.42
CA LYS A 3 -13.61 0.44 10.74
C LYS A 3 -12.86 -0.59 11.58
N LYS A 4 -12.76 -0.35 12.90
CA LYS A 4 -12.12 -1.26 13.86
C LYS A 4 -12.80 -2.62 13.91
N THR A 5 -14.12 -2.64 14.12
CA THR A 5 -14.88 -3.89 14.18
C THR A 5 -14.83 -4.67 12.87
N TYR A 6 -14.73 -3.98 11.72
CA TYR A 6 -14.52 -4.65 10.43
C TYR A 6 -13.17 -5.38 10.39
N VAL A 7 -12.07 -4.72 10.78
CA VAL A 7 -10.74 -5.33 10.82
C VAL A 7 -10.69 -6.49 11.81
N GLU A 8 -11.26 -6.34 13.00
CA GLU A 8 -11.38 -7.43 13.99
C GLU A 8 -12.10 -8.66 13.42
N SER A 9 -13.16 -8.44 12.64
CA SER A 9 -13.93 -9.52 12.01
C SER A 9 -13.10 -10.27 10.96
N VAL A 10 -12.30 -9.55 10.16
CA VAL A 10 -11.38 -10.16 9.18
C VAL A 10 -10.28 -10.96 9.88
N LEU A 11 -9.69 -10.40 10.93
CA LEU A 11 -8.64 -11.06 11.71
C LEU A 11 -9.13 -12.35 12.37
N GLU A 12 -10.35 -12.35 12.89
CA GLU A 12 -10.96 -13.56 13.44
C GLU A 12 -11.16 -14.63 12.36
N GLY A 13 -11.58 -14.25 11.15
CA GLY A 13 -11.66 -15.17 10.02
C GLY A 13 -10.30 -15.76 9.63
N ILE A 14 -9.23 -14.94 9.62
CA ILE A 14 -7.86 -15.39 9.39
C ILE A 14 -7.40 -16.37 10.49
N LYS A 15 -7.76 -16.10 11.75
CA LYS A 15 -7.41 -16.97 12.88
C LYS A 15 -8.11 -18.32 12.79
N GLN A 16 -9.39 -18.33 12.41
CA GLN A 16 -10.16 -19.55 12.25
C GLN A 16 -9.65 -20.40 11.09
N SER A 17 -9.30 -19.79 9.95
CA SER A 17 -8.83 -20.55 8.78
C SER A 17 -7.52 -21.32 9.03
N LYS A 18 -6.65 -20.84 9.93
CA LYS A 18 -5.41 -21.53 10.34
C LYS A 18 -5.66 -22.90 10.98
N GLN A 19 -6.86 -23.17 11.49
CA GLN A 19 -7.19 -24.47 12.09
C GLN A 19 -7.44 -25.55 11.02
N ASP A 20 -7.91 -25.13 9.84
CA ASP A 20 -8.39 -26.03 8.79
C ASP A 20 -7.48 -26.06 7.56
N LEU A 21 -6.64 -25.04 7.37
CA LEU A 21 -5.82 -24.86 6.17
C LEU A 21 -4.35 -24.60 6.52
N ASP A 22 -3.44 -25.26 5.80
CA ASP A 22 -1.99 -24.99 5.86
C ASP A 22 -1.63 -23.82 4.93
N ILE A 23 -2.16 -22.63 5.25
CA ILE A 23 -1.92 -21.39 4.50
C ILE A 23 -1.55 -20.27 5.47
N ASP A 24 -0.37 -19.68 5.25
CA ASP A 24 0.04 -18.47 5.93
C ASP A 24 -0.63 -17.24 5.33
N VAL A 25 -1.50 -16.59 6.12
CA VAL A 25 -2.15 -15.34 5.73
C VAL A 25 -1.51 -14.17 6.47
N ARG A 26 -1.29 -13.08 5.74
CA ARG A 26 -0.88 -11.77 6.26
C ARG A 26 -1.82 -10.71 5.71
N TYR A 27 -2.00 -9.64 6.47
CA TYR A 27 -2.99 -8.63 6.17
C TYR A 27 -2.35 -7.24 6.03
N LEU A 28 -2.71 -6.55 4.94
CA LEU A 28 -2.37 -5.16 4.70
C LEU A 28 -3.66 -4.35 4.76
N ILE A 29 -3.70 -3.32 5.60
CA ILE A 29 -4.86 -2.44 5.69
C ILE A 29 -4.76 -1.40 4.58
N SER A 30 -5.79 -1.29 3.75
CA SER A 30 -5.73 -0.43 2.57
C SER A 30 -6.26 0.98 2.83
N VAL A 31 -5.49 1.98 2.42
CA VAL A 31 -5.92 3.36 2.22
C VAL A 31 -6.59 3.46 0.85
N ASP A 32 -7.89 3.74 0.82
CA ASP A 32 -8.61 4.09 -0.41
C ASP A 32 -8.44 5.58 -0.69
N ARG A 33 -7.82 5.90 -1.83
CA ARG A 33 -7.60 7.27 -2.33
C ARG A 33 -8.85 8.14 -2.30
N ARG A 34 -10.03 7.57 -2.57
CA ARG A 34 -11.32 8.30 -2.58
C ARG A 34 -11.73 8.83 -1.21
N GLY A 35 -11.20 8.23 -0.14
CA GLY A 35 -11.43 8.71 1.24
C GLY A 35 -10.67 10.00 1.57
N GLY A 36 -9.64 10.33 0.79
CA GLY A 36 -8.82 11.52 1.00
C GLY A 36 -7.88 11.43 2.21
N PRO A 37 -7.08 12.49 2.46
CA PRO A 37 -5.96 12.45 3.40
C PRO A 37 -6.38 12.27 4.87
N SER A 38 -7.55 12.80 5.28
CA SER A 38 -8.05 12.61 6.65
C SER A 38 -8.34 11.14 6.93
N VAL A 39 -9.03 10.48 6.00
CA VAL A 39 -9.35 9.04 6.11
C VAL A 39 -8.08 8.21 6.03
N ALA A 40 -7.10 8.62 5.22
CA ALA A 40 -5.79 7.97 5.16
C ALA A 40 -5.11 7.97 6.54
N LYS A 41 -5.03 9.12 7.22
CA LYS A 41 -4.45 9.24 8.57
C LYS A 41 -5.15 8.33 9.59
N GLU A 42 -6.49 8.28 9.57
CA GLU A 42 -7.24 7.36 10.43
C GLU A 42 -6.92 5.89 10.14
N THR A 43 -6.74 5.55 8.87
CA THR A 43 -6.44 4.18 8.42
C THR A 43 -5.03 3.77 8.84
N VAL A 44 -4.05 4.67 8.74
CA VAL A 44 -2.68 4.44 9.22
C VAL A 44 -2.66 4.19 10.72
N LYS A 45 -3.32 5.03 11.52
CA LYS A 45 -3.43 4.81 12.98
C LYS A 45 -4.05 3.47 13.32
N LEU A 46 -5.07 3.07 12.57
CA LEU A 46 -5.70 1.76 12.76
C LEU A 46 -4.74 0.62 12.42
N ALA A 47 -3.96 0.74 11.35
CA ALA A 47 -2.95 -0.24 10.98
C ALA A 47 -1.82 -0.34 11.99
N GLU A 48 -1.36 0.77 12.56
CA GLU A 48 -0.38 0.78 13.64
C GLU A 48 -0.91 0.06 14.89
N GLU A 49 -2.15 0.32 15.28
CA GLU A 49 -2.80 -0.36 16.41
C GLU A 49 -2.82 -1.89 16.23
N PHE A 50 -3.23 -2.36 15.04
CA PHE A 50 -3.29 -3.80 14.76
C PHE A 50 -1.93 -4.43 14.51
N PHE A 51 -0.98 -3.70 13.95
CA PHE A 51 0.40 -4.16 13.79
C PHE A 51 1.03 -4.52 15.15
N LEU A 52 0.77 -3.68 16.17
CA LEU A 52 1.27 -3.93 17.53
C LEU A 52 0.52 -5.04 18.29
N SER A 53 -0.69 -5.42 17.87
CA SER A 53 -1.56 -6.30 18.65
C SER A 53 -1.88 -7.66 18.01
N THR A 54 -1.42 -7.93 16.77
CA THR A 54 -1.85 -9.12 16.01
C THR A 54 -0.73 -10.13 15.71
N GLU A 55 0.37 -10.10 16.46
CA GLU A 55 1.48 -11.07 16.41
C GLU A 55 1.84 -11.47 14.97
N ASP A 56 2.36 -10.50 14.20
CA ASP A 56 2.76 -10.66 12.80
C ASP A 56 1.64 -10.96 11.80
N THR A 57 0.35 -10.75 12.13
CA THR A 57 -0.73 -10.93 11.15
C THR A 57 -0.93 -9.68 10.28
N VAL A 58 -1.09 -8.50 10.88
CA VAL A 58 -1.05 -7.23 10.15
C VAL A 58 0.39 -6.82 9.97
N LEU A 59 0.83 -6.58 8.73
CA LEU A 59 2.23 -6.28 8.42
C LEU A 59 2.44 -4.90 7.80
N GLY A 60 1.39 -4.26 7.32
CA GLY A 60 1.58 -3.08 6.51
C GLY A 60 0.30 -2.44 6.00
N LEU A 61 0.52 -1.53 5.05
CA LEU A 61 -0.50 -0.78 4.36
C LEU A 61 -0.44 -1.02 2.87
N ASP A 62 -1.60 -0.82 2.25
CA ASP A 62 -1.72 -0.61 0.82
C ASP A 62 -2.24 0.80 0.52
N LEU A 63 -1.79 1.43 -0.56
CA LEU A 63 -2.45 2.61 -1.15
C LEU A 63 -3.10 2.19 -2.47
N SER A 64 -4.43 2.21 -2.52
CA SER A 64 -5.22 1.74 -3.66
C SER A 64 -6.47 2.61 -3.89
N GLY A 65 -7.46 2.12 -4.64
CA GLY A 65 -8.64 2.87 -5.03
C GLY A 65 -8.48 3.52 -6.40
N ASP A 66 -9.26 4.56 -6.67
CA ASP A 66 -9.22 5.27 -7.97
C ASP A 66 -7.89 6.06 -8.09
N PRO A 67 -7.00 5.73 -9.06
CA PRO A 67 -5.72 6.44 -9.24
C PRO A 67 -5.91 7.91 -9.65
N THR A 68 -7.09 8.31 -10.12
CA THR A 68 -7.42 9.70 -10.44
C THR A 68 -7.95 10.51 -9.25
N ALA A 69 -8.23 9.86 -8.12
CA ALA A 69 -8.72 10.50 -6.91
C ALA A 69 -7.56 11.01 -6.02
N GLY A 70 -7.57 12.31 -5.74
CA GLY A 70 -6.54 12.97 -4.94
C GLY A 70 -5.20 13.10 -5.67
N GLN A 71 -4.17 13.62 -4.99
CA GLN A 71 -2.80 13.68 -5.49
C GLN A 71 -1.90 12.85 -4.58
N ALA A 72 -0.88 12.18 -5.12
CA ALA A 72 0.06 11.37 -4.30
C ALA A 72 0.63 12.13 -3.09
N LYS A 73 0.91 13.43 -3.25
CA LYS A 73 1.40 14.30 -2.16
C LYS A 73 0.46 14.35 -0.95
N ASP A 74 -0.85 14.18 -1.15
CA ASP A 74 -1.86 14.23 -0.09
C ASP A 74 -1.71 13.03 0.85
N PHE A 75 -1.11 11.95 0.38
CA PHE A 75 -0.91 10.70 1.11
C PHE A 75 0.52 10.52 1.63
N LEU A 76 1.47 11.40 1.29
CA LEU A 76 2.87 11.26 1.71
C LEU A 76 3.03 11.27 3.23
N GLU A 77 2.39 12.22 3.91
CA GLU A 77 2.47 12.34 5.37
C GLU A 77 2.01 11.05 6.07
N PRO A 78 0.78 10.53 5.85
CA PRO A 78 0.35 9.28 6.48
C PRO A 78 1.21 8.07 6.08
N LEU A 79 1.65 7.95 4.83
CA LEU A 79 2.50 6.83 4.41
C LEU A 79 3.89 6.87 5.05
N LEU A 80 4.46 8.06 5.24
CA LEU A 80 5.71 8.25 5.97
C LEU A 80 5.57 7.90 7.45
N GLU A 81 4.45 8.26 8.08
CA GLU A 81 4.14 7.87 9.46
C GLU A 81 4.11 6.35 9.60
N ALA A 82 3.39 5.67 8.70
CA ALA A 82 3.32 4.21 8.69
C ALA A 82 4.70 3.56 8.56
N LYS A 83 5.53 4.05 7.62
CA LYS A 83 6.88 3.54 7.43
C LYS A 83 7.75 3.74 8.68
N LYS A 84 7.62 4.89 9.37
CA LYS A 84 8.32 5.16 10.65
C LYS A 84 7.85 4.22 11.76
N ALA A 85 6.59 3.80 11.75
CA ALA A 85 6.05 2.80 12.66
C ALA A 85 6.50 1.36 12.34
N GLY A 86 7.23 1.15 11.24
CA GLY A 86 7.71 -0.16 10.81
C GLY A 86 6.76 -0.93 9.89
N LEU A 87 5.62 -0.33 9.52
CA LEU A 87 4.67 -0.93 8.58
C LEU A 87 5.28 -1.02 7.18
N LYS A 88 5.05 -2.15 6.53
CA LYS A 88 5.38 -2.38 5.12
C LYS A 88 4.46 -1.57 4.20
N LEU A 89 4.98 -1.07 3.09
CA LEU A 89 4.21 -0.32 2.10
C LEU A 89 4.08 -1.09 0.79
N ALA A 90 2.85 -1.42 0.42
CA ALA A 90 2.47 -1.77 -0.94
C ALA A 90 1.80 -0.56 -1.58
N LEU A 91 2.27 -0.07 -2.73
CA LEU A 91 1.69 1.12 -3.36
C LEU A 91 1.23 0.78 -4.77
N HIS A 92 -0.05 1.02 -5.06
CA HIS A 92 -0.56 1.03 -6.44
C HIS A 92 -0.07 2.29 -7.14
N LEU A 93 0.75 2.12 -8.17
CA LEU A 93 1.27 3.21 -8.99
C LEU A 93 1.45 2.75 -10.44
N SER A 94 1.53 3.72 -11.35
CA SER A 94 1.64 3.42 -12.79
C SER A 94 0.54 2.48 -13.31
N GLU A 95 -0.69 2.60 -12.78
CA GLU A 95 -1.85 1.81 -13.19
C GLU A 95 -2.51 2.36 -14.46
N ILE A 96 -2.46 3.68 -14.66
CA ILE A 96 -3.02 4.39 -15.82
C ILE A 96 -1.92 5.11 -16.63
N PRO A 97 -2.17 5.48 -17.91
CA PRO A 97 -1.23 6.24 -18.71
C PRO A 97 -0.83 7.58 -18.11
N ASN A 98 0.36 8.09 -18.48
CA ASN A 98 0.96 9.33 -17.99
C ASN A 98 1.12 9.43 -16.45
N PRO A 99 1.63 8.38 -15.77
CA PRO A 99 1.66 8.36 -14.30
C PRO A 99 2.92 9.02 -13.71
N GLN A 100 3.76 9.70 -14.51
CA GLN A 100 5.16 9.97 -14.15
C GLN A 100 5.31 10.78 -12.86
N LYS A 101 4.56 11.89 -12.73
CA LYS A 101 4.66 12.78 -11.56
C LYS A 101 4.25 12.06 -10.28
N GLU A 102 3.17 11.28 -10.35
CA GLU A 102 2.68 10.53 -9.21
C GLU A 102 3.63 9.39 -8.83
N THR A 103 4.08 8.65 -9.85
CA THR A 103 4.97 7.50 -9.69
C THR A 103 6.27 7.91 -9.03
N GLN A 104 6.90 9.01 -9.45
CA GLN A 104 8.11 9.51 -8.80
C GLN A 104 7.86 9.81 -7.32
N VAL A 105 6.80 10.55 -7.01
CA VAL A 105 6.45 10.93 -5.62
C VAL A 105 6.25 9.71 -4.73
N LEU A 106 5.58 8.67 -5.23
CA LEU A 106 5.34 7.44 -4.46
C LEU A 106 6.60 6.54 -4.38
N LEU A 107 7.46 6.53 -5.41
CA LEU A 107 8.72 5.79 -5.38
C LEU A 107 9.76 6.40 -4.43
N ASP A 108 9.72 7.71 -4.21
CA ASP A 108 10.58 8.40 -3.23
C ASP A 108 10.32 7.90 -1.79
N LEU A 109 9.16 7.29 -1.53
CA LEU A 109 8.87 6.61 -0.27
C LEU A 109 9.61 5.27 -0.12
N LEU A 110 10.23 4.75 -1.18
CA LEU A 110 10.83 3.42 -1.26
C LEU A 110 9.86 2.34 -0.75
N PRO A 111 8.75 2.07 -1.48
CA PRO A 111 7.79 1.06 -1.09
C PRO A 111 8.41 -0.34 -1.09
N ASP A 112 7.90 -1.23 -0.25
CA ASP A 112 8.35 -2.62 -0.18
C ASP A 112 7.85 -3.44 -1.37
N ARG A 113 6.79 -3.00 -2.05
CA ARG A 113 6.34 -3.54 -3.34
C ARG A 113 5.45 -2.56 -4.10
N ILE A 114 5.37 -2.75 -5.41
CA ILE A 114 4.50 -1.99 -6.31
C ILE A 114 3.31 -2.86 -6.72
N GLY A 115 2.10 -2.32 -6.61
CA GLY A 115 0.90 -2.84 -7.26
C GLY A 115 0.83 -2.38 -8.72
N HIS A 116 0.45 -3.27 -9.62
CA HIS A 116 0.42 -3.05 -11.08
C HIS A 116 1.79 -2.78 -11.71
N GLY A 117 2.21 -1.51 -11.73
CA GLY A 117 3.40 -1.09 -12.48
C GLY A 117 3.25 -1.17 -14.01
N THR A 118 2.02 -1.28 -14.53
CA THR A 118 1.72 -1.54 -15.95
C THR A 118 2.31 -0.49 -16.89
N PHE A 119 2.26 0.78 -16.48
CA PHE A 119 2.75 1.92 -17.28
C PHE A 119 4.11 2.46 -16.81
N LEU A 120 4.87 1.69 -16.02
CA LEU A 120 6.21 2.09 -15.56
C LEU A 120 7.17 2.36 -16.72
N ASN A 121 7.03 1.61 -17.82
CA ASN A 121 7.92 1.66 -18.98
C ASN A 121 7.32 2.37 -20.22
N ASN A 122 6.15 3.02 -20.11
CA ASN A 122 5.45 3.48 -21.30
C ASN A 122 6.19 4.65 -21.98
N SER A 123 6.50 4.48 -23.27
CA SER A 123 7.46 5.26 -24.06
C SER A 123 7.02 6.68 -24.47
N GLU A 124 5.82 7.12 -24.10
CA GLU A 124 5.37 8.51 -24.29
C GLU A 124 5.74 9.44 -23.11
N GLY A 125 6.73 9.06 -22.31
CA GLY A 125 7.26 9.87 -21.21
C GLY A 125 7.69 9.08 -19.97
N GLY A 126 7.54 7.76 -19.94
CA GLY A 126 8.21 6.92 -18.94
C GLY A 126 9.72 7.09 -19.11
N SER A 127 10.36 7.75 -18.15
CA SER A 127 11.81 7.85 -18.20
C SER A 127 12.39 6.46 -17.91
N LEU A 128 13.38 6.06 -18.70
CA LEU A 128 14.22 4.90 -18.38
C LEU A 128 14.66 4.94 -16.91
N ASP A 129 14.84 6.15 -16.36
CA ASP A 129 15.17 6.41 -14.97
C ASP A 129 14.19 5.81 -13.96
N LEU A 130 12.87 5.78 -14.21
CA LEU A 130 11.91 5.18 -13.27
C LEU A 130 12.05 3.66 -13.20
N VAL A 131 12.20 3.02 -14.36
CA VAL A 131 12.42 1.57 -14.45
C VAL A 131 13.78 1.21 -13.83
N ASP A 132 14.81 2.01 -14.11
CA ASP A 132 16.15 1.81 -13.57
C ASP A 132 16.17 2.05 -12.06
N PHE A 133 15.43 3.04 -11.55
CA PHE A 133 15.26 3.24 -10.11
C PHE A 133 14.64 2.03 -9.43
N VAL A 134 13.54 1.50 -9.98
CA VAL A 134 12.85 0.30 -9.46
C VAL A 134 13.80 -0.90 -9.46
N ARG A 135 14.58 -1.10 -10.53
CA ARG A 135 15.58 -2.16 -10.64
C ARG A 135 16.73 -2.01 -9.65
N GLN A 136 17.29 -0.80 -9.54
CA GLN A 136 18.40 -0.49 -8.65
C GLN A 136 18.04 -0.75 -7.18
N HIS A 137 16.80 -0.41 -6.79
CA HIS A 137 16.30 -0.62 -5.43
C HIS A 137 15.65 -2.00 -5.25
N GLN A 138 15.64 -2.84 -6.29
CA GLN A 138 15.06 -4.19 -6.29
C GLN A 138 13.60 -4.21 -5.80
N ILE A 139 12.81 -3.18 -6.12
CA ILE A 139 11.43 -3.07 -5.65
C ILE A 139 10.57 -4.09 -6.43
N PRO A 140 9.97 -5.09 -5.76
CA PRO A 140 9.18 -6.10 -6.44
C PRO A 140 7.92 -5.52 -7.07
N LEU A 141 7.60 -5.97 -8.29
CA LEU A 141 6.30 -5.74 -8.92
C LEU A 141 5.38 -6.90 -8.53
N GLY A 142 4.26 -6.57 -7.89
CA GLY A 142 3.20 -7.53 -7.64
C GLY A 142 2.55 -7.97 -8.95
N LYS A 143 2.54 -9.28 -9.23
CA LYS A 143 1.56 -9.82 -10.17
C LYS A 143 0.18 -9.69 -9.49
N ALA A 144 -0.66 -8.83 -10.05
CA ALA A 144 -2.08 -8.78 -9.71
C ALA A 144 -2.78 -10.04 -10.21
#